data_AF-A0A8H5HBQ7-F1
#
_entry.id   AF-A0A8H5HBQ7-F1
#
_cell.length_a   1.000
_cell.length_b   1.000
_cell.length_c   1.000
_cell.angle_alpha   90.00
_cell.angle_beta   90.00
_cell.angle_gamma   90.00
#
_symmetry.space_group_name_H-M   'P 1'
#
loop_
_entity.id
_entity.type
_entity.pdbx_description
1 polymer ?
#
loop_
_entity_poly.entity_id
_entity_poly.type
_entity_poly.pdbx_seq_one_letter_code
_entity_poly.pdbx_strand_id
1 'polypeptide(L)'
;MNWTKGKDHALTACDVYSVAGKPWKNRYRCKSCGAGITSFNSAKSKYSVWAGQLERDLETKKIKNWELIKPTVHIFYETRMLDVDDGMPKWDGYPEVSNRIG
;
A
#
# COMPACT_ATOMS: atom_id res chain seq x y z
N MET A 1 4.42 -17.46 -12.21
CA MET A 1 3.67 -16.18 -12.16
C MET A 1 4.14 -15.38 -13.37
N ASN A 2 3.40 -15.43 -14.47
CA ASN A 2 3.82 -14.76 -15.72
C ASN A 2 3.29 -13.33 -15.70
N TRP A 3 4.20 -12.36 -15.62
CA TRP A 3 3.87 -10.95 -15.80
C TRP A 3 3.40 -10.77 -17.24
N THR A 4 2.11 -10.47 -17.44
CA THR A 4 1.50 -10.39 -18.78
C THR A 4 1.76 -9.08 -19.50
N LYS A 5 2.41 -8.10 -18.87
CA LYS A 5 2.74 -6.80 -19.46
C LYS A 5 4.19 -6.42 -19.14
N GLY A 6 4.94 -6.00 -20.16
CA GLY A 6 6.35 -5.63 -20.08
C GLY A 6 6.60 -4.40 -19.20
N LYS A 7 7.87 -4.20 -18.80
CA LYS A 7 8.32 -3.13 -17.88
C LYS A 7 7.86 -1.72 -18.28
N ASP A 8 7.71 -1.45 -19.58
CA ASP A 8 7.34 -0.14 -20.11
C ASP A 8 5.88 0.24 -19.84
N HIS A 9 5.02 -0.75 -19.60
CA HIS A 9 3.59 -0.53 -19.44
C HIS A 9 3.23 0.22 -18.15
N ALA A 10 4.09 0.16 -17.14
CA ALA A 10 3.92 0.91 -15.89
C ALA A 10 4.26 2.39 -16.06
N LEU A 11 5.32 2.73 -16.80
CA LEU A 11 5.75 4.12 -17.04
C LEU A 11 4.84 4.85 -18.04
N THR A 12 4.25 4.11 -18.97
CA THR A 12 3.26 4.69 -19.89
C THR A 12 1.95 4.97 -19.18
N ALA A 13 1.49 4.07 -18.31
CA ALA A 13 0.21 4.19 -17.60
C ALA A 13 0.26 5.02 -16.30
N CYS A 14 1.43 5.22 -15.69
CA CYS A 14 1.57 5.87 -14.39
C CYS A 14 2.45 7.12 -14.42
N ASP A 15 2.06 8.14 -13.66
CA ASP A 15 3.01 9.15 -13.20
C ASP A 15 3.87 8.55 -12.08
N VAL A 16 5.17 8.84 -12.13
CA VAL A 16 6.13 8.44 -11.10
C VAL A 16 6.77 9.69 -10.52
N TYR A 17 6.76 9.80 -9.20
CA TYR A 17 7.40 10.92 -8.51
C TYR A 17 8.01 10.48 -7.18
N SER A 18 9.10 11.12 -6.79
CA SER A 18 9.74 10.91 -5.50
C SER A 18 9.05 11.74 -4.42
N VAL A 19 8.99 11.22 -3.20
CA VAL A 19 8.40 11.95 -2.07
C VAL A 19 9.37 13.02 -1.57
N ALA A 20 8.90 14.26 -1.41
CA ALA A 20 9.70 15.35 -0.85
C ALA A 20 10.28 14.97 0.52
N GLY A 21 11.58 15.20 0.71
CA GLY A 21 12.32 14.81 1.91
C GLY A 21 12.57 13.30 2.08
N LYS A 22 12.12 12.46 1.15
CA LYS A 22 12.32 10.99 1.15
C LYS A 22 12.66 10.50 -0.27
N PRO A 23 13.83 10.87 -0.84
CA PRO A 23 14.19 10.56 -2.23
C PRO A 23 14.30 9.07 -2.53
N TRP A 24 14.53 8.22 -1.52
CA TRP A 24 14.49 6.76 -1.66
C TRP A 24 13.07 6.19 -1.79
N LYS A 25 12.02 7.02 -1.82
CA LYS A 25 10.63 6.58 -1.94
C LYS A 25 9.96 7.17 -3.18
N ASN A 26 9.64 6.31 -4.13
CA ASN A 26 8.87 6.66 -5.33
C ASN A 26 7.41 6.25 -5.19
N ARG A 27 6.51 7.08 -5.68
CA ARG A 27 5.06 6.86 -5.73
C ARG A 27 4.65 6.69 -7.19
N TYR A 28 3.74 5.76 -7.43
CA TYR A 28 3.16 5.47 -8.73
C TYR A 28 1.66 5.74 -8.64
N ARG A 29 1.15 6.58 -9.53
CA ARG A 29 -0.29 6.85 -9.64
C ARG A 29 -0.75 6.76 -11.09
N CYS A 30 -2.00 6.39 -11.32
CA CYS A 30 -2.58 6.34 -12.66
C CYS A 30 -2.56 7.73 -13.32
N LYS A 31 -2.11 7.84 -14.57
CA LYS A 31 -2.13 9.11 -15.33
C LYS A 31 -3.54 9.61 -15.63
N SER A 32 -4.49 8.69 -15.78
CA SER A 32 -5.87 9.05 -16.17
C SER A 32 -6.70 9.56 -15.00
N CYS A 33 -6.66 8.88 -13.85
CA CYS A 33 -7.51 9.22 -12.70
C CYS A 33 -6.74 9.73 -11.47
N GLY A 34 -5.41 9.71 -11.48
CA GLY A 34 -4.58 10.16 -10.36
C GLY A 34 -4.55 9.22 -9.15
N ALA A 35 -5.28 8.09 -9.18
CA ALA A 35 -5.31 7.15 -8.06
C ALA A 35 -3.93 6.52 -7.80
N GLY A 36 -3.53 6.48 -6.52
CA GLY A 36 -2.29 5.83 -6.10
C GLY A 36 -2.36 4.31 -6.24
N ILE A 37 -1.32 3.72 -6.83
CA ILE A 37 -1.27 2.29 -7.16
C ILE A 37 -0.27 1.55 -6.28
N THR A 38 0.97 2.02 -6.26
CA THR A 38 2.04 1.44 -5.46
C THR A 38 3.12 2.45 -5.14
N SER A 39 4.00 2.10 -4.22
CA SER A 39 5.23 2.85 -3.96
C SER A 39 6.41 1.91 -3.82
N PHE A 40 7.55 2.34 -4.29
CA PHE A 40 8.81 1.61 -4.15
C PHE A 40 9.72 2.36 -3.19
N ASN A 41 10.29 1.64 -2.23
CA ASN A 41 11.32 2.14 -1.32
C ASN A 41 12.66 1.49 -1.70
N SER A 42 13.58 2.25 -2.28
CA SER A 42 14.88 1.76 -2.72
C SER A 42 15.82 1.43 -1.57
N ALA A 43 15.71 2.12 -0.43
CA ALA A 43 16.51 1.82 0.77
C ALA A 43 16.15 0.46 1.39
N LYS A 44 14.92 -0.01 1.20
CA LYS A 44 14.43 -1.30 1.72
C LYS A 44 14.23 -2.36 0.63
N SER A 45 14.40 -2.01 -0.63
CA SER A 45 14.05 -2.84 -1.80
C SER A 45 12.65 -3.47 -1.70
N LYS A 46 11.66 -2.67 -1.26
CA LYS A 46 10.29 -3.14 -1.01
C LYS A 46 9.25 -2.28 -1.72
N TYR A 47 8.17 -2.94 -2.13
CA TYR A 47 6.95 -2.29 -2.61
C TYR A 47 5.90 -2.19 -1.50
N SER A 48 5.08 -1.15 -1.55
CA SER A 48 3.84 -1.03 -0.78
C SER A 48 2.70 -0.81 -1.76
N VAL A 49 1.73 -1.70 -1.78
CA VAL A 49 0.59 -1.70 -2.70
C VAL A 49 -0.65 -1.22 -1.95
N TRP A 50 -1.46 -0.35 -2.56
CA TRP A 50 -2.72 0.07 -1.95
C TRP A 50 -3.84 -0.93 -2.28
N ALA A 51 -4.54 -1.36 -1.22
CA ALA A 51 -5.60 -2.37 -1.32
C ALA A 51 -6.76 -1.99 -2.26
N GLY A 52 -6.98 -0.68 -2.48
CA GLY A 52 -8.02 -0.18 -3.39
C GLY A 52 -7.85 -0.62 -4.85
N GLN A 53 -6.65 -1.04 -5.25
CA GLN A 53 -6.38 -1.53 -6.62
C GLN A 53 -6.41 -3.06 -6.74
N LEU A 54 -6.61 -3.79 -5.64
CA LEU A 54 -6.60 -5.25 -5.67
C LEU A 54 -7.92 -5.79 -6.22
N GLU A 55 -7.81 -6.85 -7.00
CA GLU A 55 -8.98 -7.49 -7.61
C GLU A 55 -9.94 -8.01 -6.54
N ARG A 56 -11.23 -7.80 -6.77
CA ARG A 56 -12.30 -8.27 -5.88
C ARG A 56 -13.08 -9.38 -6.54
N ASP A 57 -13.52 -10.30 -5.71
CA ASP A 57 -14.49 -11.31 -6.08
C ASP A 57 -15.86 -10.66 -6.34
N LEU A 58 -16.52 -11.02 -7.45
CA LEU A 58 -17.74 -10.35 -7.89
C LEU A 58 -18.96 -10.72 -7.06
N GLU A 59 -18.97 -11.88 -6.41
CA GLU A 59 -20.09 -12.35 -5.60
C GLU A 59 -19.96 -11.83 -4.17
N THR A 60 -18.82 -12.12 -3.53
CA THR A 60 -18.56 -11.78 -2.13
C THR A 60 -18.12 -10.33 -1.92
N LYS A 61 -17.71 -9.63 -2.99
CA LYS A 61 -17.14 -8.26 -2.99
C LYS A 61 -15.86 -8.11 -2.16
N LYS A 62 -15.31 -9.21 -1.62
CA LYS A 62 -14.05 -9.25 -0.88
C LYS A 62 -12.87 -9.19 -1.85
N ILE A 63 -11.71 -8.78 -1.36
CA ILE A 63 -10.48 -8.85 -2.15
C ILE A 63 -10.14 -10.34 -2.34
N LYS A 64 -9.76 -10.72 -3.56
CA LYS A 64 -9.33 -12.08 -3.85
C LYS A 64 -8.12 -12.47 -3.00
N ASN A 65 -8.06 -13.72 -2.57
CA ASN A 65 -7.01 -14.25 -1.69
C ASN A 65 -6.84 -13.47 -0.37
N TRP A 66 -7.94 -12.95 0.19
CA TRP A 66 -7.92 -12.14 1.41
C TRP A 66 -7.09 -12.74 2.55
N GLU A 67 -7.15 -14.05 2.76
CA GLU A 67 -6.40 -14.72 3.82
C GLU A 67 -4.87 -14.58 3.70
N LEU A 68 -4.35 -14.32 2.49
CA LEU A 68 -2.92 -14.13 2.24
C LEU A 68 -2.47 -12.67 2.44
N ILE A 69 -3.38 -11.71 2.30
CA ILE A 69 -3.05 -10.28 2.18
C ILE A 69 -3.77 -9.39 3.20
N LYS A 70 -4.60 -9.98 4.07
CA LYS A 70 -5.30 -9.24 5.11
C LYS A 70 -4.29 -8.49 5.99
N PRO A 71 -4.58 -7.25 6.39
CA PRO A 71 -3.74 -6.54 7.33
C PRO A 71 -3.59 -7.34 8.63
N THR A 72 -2.44 -7.18 9.27
CA THR A 72 -2.14 -7.80 10.57
C THR A 72 -2.03 -6.79 11.69
N VAL A 73 -1.79 -5.51 11.36
CA VAL A 73 -1.56 -4.40 12.28
C VAL A 73 -1.89 -3.07 11.60
N HIS A 74 -2.13 -2.03 12.41
CA HIS A 74 -2.10 -0.63 11.99
C HIS A 74 -0.77 0.02 12.35
N ILE A 75 -0.21 0.79 11.42
CA ILE A 75 1.04 1.55 11.60
C ILE A 75 0.77 3.03 11.39
N PHE A 76 1.57 3.89 12.01
CA PHE A 76 1.35 5.35 11.99
C PHE A 76 -0.05 5.75 12.48
N TYR A 77 -0.57 5.01 13.46
CA TYR A 77 -1.97 5.10 13.88
C TYR A 77 -2.27 6.38 14.70
N GLU A 78 -1.26 7.10 15.17
CA GLU A 78 -1.44 8.43 15.77
C GLU A 78 -1.96 9.46 14.76
N THR A 79 -1.71 9.28 13.46
CA THR A 79 -2.18 10.20 12.42
C THR A 79 -3.55 9.82 11.85
N ARG A 80 -4.30 8.95 12.55
CA ARG A 80 -5.61 8.50 12.09
C ARG A 80 -6.65 9.62 12.17
N MET A 81 -7.62 9.57 11.27
CA MET A 81 -8.78 10.46 11.29
C MET A 81 -9.97 9.88 12.07
N LEU A 82 -9.96 8.56 12.30
CA LEU A 82 -11.01 7.82 13.00
C LEU A 82 -10.41 6.61 13.73
N ASP A 83 -11.05 6.23 14.83
CA ASP A 83 -10.74 4.98 15.52
C ASP A 83 -11.31 3.79 14.74
N VAL A 84 -10.52 2.74 14.65
CA VAL A 84 -10.79 1.50 13.91
C VAL A 84 -10.85 0.37 14.93
N ASP A 85 -12.07 0.00 15.28
CA ASP A 85 -12.34 -1.07 16.25
C ASP A 85 -12.44 -2.44 15.55
N ASP A 86 -11.27 -2.99 15.21
CA ASP A 86 -11.13 -4.28 14.50
C ASP A 86 -10.30 -5.31 15.26
N GLY A 87 -9.96 -5.02 16.52
CA GLY A 87 -9.13 -5.88 17.36
C GLY A 87 -7.67 -6.04 16.90
N MET A 88 -7.23 -5.36 15.84
CA MET A 88 -5.85 -5.43 15.37
C MET A 88 -4.91 -4.53 16.20
N PRO A 89 -3.66 -4.95 16.45
CA PRO A 89 -2.67 -4.12 17.13
C PRO A 89 -2.41 -2.81 16.38
N LYS A 90 -2.28 -1.72 17.13
CA LYS A 90 -2.09 -0.36 16.62
C LYS A 90 -0.77 0.19 17.10
N TRP A 91 0.02 0.73 16.18
CA TRP A 91 1.36 1.27 16.45
C TRP A 91 1.47 2.71 15.97
N ASP A 92 2.18 3.56 16.74
CA ASP A 92 2.52 4.94 16.33
C ASP A 92 3.54 4.97 15.17
N GLY A 93 4.27 3.87 14.97
CA GLY A 93 5.25 3.68 13.90
C GLY A 93 5.26 2.25 13.37
N TYR A 94 6.44 1.64 13.31
CA TYR A 94 6.60 0.26 12.84
C TYR A 94 6.43 -0.75 14.00
N PRO A 95 5.83 -1.93 13.75
CA PRO A 95 5.68 -2.97 14.75
C PRO A 95 7.03 -3.38 15.35
N GLU A 96 7.03 -3.73 16.63
CA GLU A 96 8.20 -4.21 17.40
C GLU A 96 9.34 -3.19 17.59
N VAL A 97 9.24 -2.02 16.96
CA VAL A 97 10.24 -0.94 17.05
C VAL A 97 9.66 0.32 17.68
N SER A 98 8.38 0.58 17.49
CA SER A 98 7.69 1.79 17.95
C SER A 98 6.69 1.47 19.08
N ASN A 99 5.98 2.45 19.63
CA ASN A 99 5.05 2.20 20.73
C ASN A 99 3.76 1.56 20.23
N ARG A 100 3.26 0.58 20.98
CA ARG A 100 1.90 0.07 20.78
C ARG A 100 0.92 1.01 21.48
N ILE A 101 -0.07 1.49 20.73
CA ILE A 101 -1.04 2.52 21.15
C ILE A 101 -2.49 2.01 21.14
N GLY A 102 -2.68 0.70 20.92
CA GLY A 102 -3.97 0.00 20.94
C GLY A 102 -3.86 -1.45 20.49
#